data_AF-A0A1I0W7P7-F1
#
_entry.id   AF-A0A1I0W7P7-F1
#
_cell.length_a   1.000
_cell.length_b   1.000
_cell.length_c   1.000
_cell.angle_alpha   90.00
_cell.angle_beta   90.00
_cell.angle_gamma   90.00
#
_symmetry.space_group_name_H-M   'P 1'
#
loop_
_entity.id
_entity.type
_entity.pdbx_description
1 polymer ?
#
loop_
_entity_poly.entity_id
_entity_poly.type
_entity_poly.pdbx_seq_one_letter_code
_entity_poly.pdbx_strand_id
1 'polypeptide(L)'
;MYGKVSGSGETLAPLLAIQGDPGELEALGLLVAGRSTDPIVLVELVNGAGDRQQRVIPRLAEAAAQAVRARRPLWIDATWLPESTALDGMSRGLLEYLDERVVAALDRHSGTIDPRVPPLIPVLGTAPSDRVLHWVRVLRDRHPRQLVVRARRNPWLARRNLIDQLLRIARTTGVPTRSMHVVLDEGHLPSLTADRIDDLVHTVRSLAHRIGPASVGLLVGSASQGDADPGGRRELALWQALSARSPVPVRYGDYGAGVAGPRLESAAAMSGG
;
A
#
# COMPACT_ATOMS: atom_id res chain seq x y z
N MET A 1 -23.46 -8.78 -41.80
CA MET A 1 -23.20 -9.68 -40.66
C MET A 1 -21.76 -9.38 -40.20
N TYR A 2 -21.58 -8.43 -39.29
CA TYR A 2 -20.26 -8.07 -38.74
C TYR A 2 -20.30 -8.25 -37.23
N GLY A 3 -19.49 -9.19 -36.76
CA GLY A 3 -19.37 -9.55 -35.35
C GLY A 3 -18.78 -8.39 -34.56
N LYS A 4 -19.51 -8.01 -33.51
CA LYS A 4 -19.04 -7.08 -32.49
C LYS A 4 -18.08 -7.86 -31.57
N VAL A 5 -16.78 -7.63 -31.72
CA VAL A 5 -15.80 -8.08 -30.72
C VAL A 5 -15.95 -7.15 -29.53
N SER A 6 -16.72 -7.58 -28.53
CA SER A 6 -16.74 -6.97 -27.21
C SER A 6 -15.42 -7.32 -26.52
N GLY A 7 -14.41 -6.47 -26.69
CA GLY A 7 -13.26 -6.45 -25.80
C GLY A 7 -13.76 -6.08 -24.41
N SER A 8 -13.73 -7.03 -23.48
CA SER A 8 -13.80 -6.75 -22.05
C SER A 8 -12.60 -5.87 -21.71
N GLY A 9 -12.80 -4.56 -21.68
CA GLY A 9 -11.80 -3.65 -21.15
C GLY A 9 -11.59 -4.01 -19.69
N GLU A 10 -10.47 -4.68 -19.39
CA GLU A 10 -10.05 -4.88 -18.01
C GLU A 10 -9.78 -3.48 -17.43
N THR A 11 -10.64 -3.07 -16.51
CA THR A 11 -10.52 -1.77 -15.85
C THR A 11 -9.24 -1.76 -15.03
N LEU A 12 -8.21 -1.05 -15.52
CA LEU A 12 -6.98 -0.80 -14.77
C LEU A 12 -7.32 0.04 -13.55
N ALA A 13 -7.06 -0.49 -12.35
CA ALA A 13 -7.15 0.25 -11.11
C ALA A 13 -5.74 0.74 -10.73
N PRO A 14 -5.41 2.05 -10.90
CA PRO A 14 -4.12 2.58 -10.50
C PRO A 14 -3.97 2.56 -8.98
N LEU A 15 -2.77 2.29 -8.48
CA LEU A 15 -2.40 2.38 -7.07
C LEU A 15 -1.70 3.73 -6.81
N LEU A 16 -2.32 4.62 -6.05
CA LEU A 16 -1.75 5.90 -5.64
C LEU A 16 -1.17 5.79 -4.23
N ALA A 17 0.11 6.12 -4.05
CA ALA A 17 0.73 6.22 -2.72
C ALA A 17 0.70 7.67 -2.20
N ILE A 18 0.33 7.88 -0.94
CA ILE A 18 0.21 9.19 -0.27
C ILE A 18 1.07 9.18 1.00
N GLN A 19 1.88 10.22 1.25
CA GLN A 19 2.84 10.27 2.36
C GLN A 19 2.25 10.84 3.67
N GLY A 20 0.95 11.10 3.70
CA GLY A 20 0.23 11.45 4.92
C GLY A 20 0.28 12.93 5.29
N ASP A 21 0.70 13.80 4.37
CA ASP A 21 0.65 15.24 4.59
C ASP A 21 -0.82 15.74 4.60
N PRO A 22 -1.19 16.69 5.48
CA PRO A 22 -2.58 17.13 5.64
C PRO A 22 -3.26 17.60 4.35
N GLY A 23 -2.50 18.21 3.42
CA GLY A 23 -3.02 18.65 2.11
C GLY A 23 -3.24 17.50 1.14
N GLU A 24 -2.39 16.47 1.17
CA GLU A 24 -2.56 15.26 0.34
C GLU A 24 -3.78 14.45 0.80
N LEU A 25 -4.02 14.37 2.11
CA LEU A 25 -5.19 13.71 2.69
C LEU A 25 -6.50 14.47 2.39
N GLU A 26 -6.44 15.79 2.24
CA GLU A 26 -7.58 16.61 1.81
C GLU A 26 -7.88 16.41 0.32
N ALA A 27 -6.84 16.40 -0.53
CA ALA A 27 -6.96 16.07 -1.94
C ALA A 27 -7.56 14.67 -2.15
N LEU A 28 -7.20 13.71 -1.29
CA LEU A 28 -7.81 12.38 -1.27
C LEU A 28 -9.32 12.42 -0.99
N GLY A 29 -9.77 13.21 -0.02
CA GLY A 29 -11.20 13.40 0.25
C GLY A 29 -11.97 13.89 -0.98
N LEU A 30 -11.35 14.75 -1.79
CA LEU A 30 -11.91 15.24 -3.05
C LEU A 30 -11.94 14.18 -4.16
N LEU A 31 -10.92 13.33 -4.26
CA LEU A 31 -10.87 12.20 -5.21
C LEU A 31 -11.97 11.16 -4.91
N VAL A 32 -12.17 10.85 -3.62
CA VAL A 32 -13.17 9.88 -3.14
C VAL A 32 -14.60 10.37 -3.33
N ALA A 33 -14.84 11.68 -3.35
CA ALA A 33 -16.14 12.28 -3.64
C ALA A 33 -16.60 12.12 -5.11
N GLY A 34 -15.97 11.23 -5.89
CA GLY A 34 -16.37 10.89 -7.25
C GLY A 34 -16.01 11.93 -8.30
N ARG A 35 -15.05 12.81 -8.00
CA ARG A 35 -14.60 13.87 -8.92
C ARG A 35 -13.41 13.43 -9.81
N SER A 36 -13.00 12.17 -9.76
CA SER A 36 -11.85 11.61 -10.52
C SER A 36 -11.98 10.09 -10.75
N THR A 37 -11.19 9.53 -11.68
CA THR A 37 -11.08 8.08 -11.99
C THR A 37 -10.70 7.26 -10.77
N ASP A 38 -11.21 6.02 -10.61
CA ASP A 38 -11.13 5.20 -9.40
C ASP A 38 -9.73 4.65 -9.04
N PRO A 39 -8.89 5.31 -8.19
CA PRO A 39 -7.60 4.75 -7.77
C PRO A 39 -7.77 3.90 -6.51
N ILE A 40 -6.90 2.93 -6.31
CA ILE A 40 -6.65 2.35 -4.98
C ILE A 40 -5.65 3.26 -4.29
N VAL A 41 -5.94 3.64 -3.05
CA VAL A 41 -5.10 4.59 -2.32
C VAL A 41 -4.37 3.87 -1.20
N LEU A 42 -3.04 3.90 -1.27
CA LEU A 42 -2.12 3.45 -0.24
C LEU A 42 -1.61 4.66 0.52
N VAL A 43 -1.85 4.72 1.82
CA VAL A 43 -1.36 5.78 2.69
C VAL A 43 -0.20 5.24 3.50
N GLU A 44 0.96 5.87 3.36
CA GLU A 44 2.16 5.56 4.13
C GLU A 44 2.24 6.45 5.35
N LEU A 45 2.24 5.85 6.53
CA LEU A 45 2.46 6.56 7.77
C LEU A 45 3.95 6.58 8.05
N VAL A 46 4.55 7.76 7.90
CA VAL A 46 5.96 7.99 8.21
C VAL A 46 6.12 8.62 9.58
N ASN A 47 7.27 8.39 10.23
CA ASN A 47 7.52 9.00 11.53
C ASN A 47 7.67 10.51 11.36
N GLY A 48 6.80 11.27 12.03
CA GLY A 48 6.79 12.73 12.00
C GLY A 48 7.10 13.26 13.40
N ALA A 49 7.80 14.38 13.49
CA ALA A 49 8.08 15.00 14.78
C ALA A 49 6.79 15.49 15.48
N GLY A 50 6.52 15.01 16.70
CA GLY A 50 5.62 15.60 17.70
C GLY A 50 4.17 15.90 17.25
N ASP A 51 3.68 17.12 17.55
CA ASP A 51 2.31 17.65 17.36
C ASP A 51 1.70 17.49 15.95
N ARG A 52 2.52 17.15 14.95
CA ARG A 52 2.03 16.84 13.60
C ARG A 52 1.24 15.53 13.58
N GLN A 53 1.70 14.48 14.28
CA GLN A 53 1.00 13.20 14.30
C GLN A 53 -0.39 13.31 14.94
N GLN A 54 -0.52 14.10 16.02
CA GLN A 54 -1.81 14.35 16.67
C GLN A 54 -2.84 15.04 15.77
N ARG A 55 -2.37 15.84 14.79
CA ARG A 55 -3.24 16.52 13.80
C ARG A 55 -3.54 15.67 12.57
N VAL A 56 -2.62 14.79 12.18
CA VAL A 56 -2.78 13.92 11.01
C VAL A 56 -3.79 12.81 11.28
N ILE A 57 -3.74 12.18 12.46
CA ILE A 57 -4.59 11.02 12.77
C ILE A 57 -6.10 11.31 12.66
N PRO A 58 -6.66 12.41 13.24
CA PRO A 58 -8.08 12.72 13.08
C PRO A 58 -8.48 12.94 11.61
N ARG A 59 -7.66 13.66 10.84
CA ARG A 59 -7.90 13.90 9.41
C ARG A 59 -7.84 12.62 8.59
N LEU A 60 -6.87 11.76 8.87
CA LEU A 60 -6.77 10.44 8.26
C LEU A 60 -8.00 9.59 8.58
N ALA A 61 -8.47 9.60 9.83
CA ALA A 61 -9.66 8.85 10.22
C ALA A 61 -10.92 9.34 9.50
N GLU A 62 -11.06 10.65 9.30
CA GLU A 62 -12.17 11.24 8.55
C GLU A 62 -12.09 10.92 7.05
N ALA A 63 -10.91 11.02 6.44
CA ALA A 63 -10.70 10.64 5.04
C ALA A 63 -10.97 9.14 4.82
N ALA A 64 -10.50 8.28 5.71
CA ALA A 64 -10.77 6.84 5.67
C ALA A 64 -12.26 6.54 5.83
N ALA A 65 -12.97 7.23 6.74
CA ALA A 65 -14.41 7.07 6.90
C ALA A 65 -15.18 7.46 5.62
N GLN A 66 -14.77 8.54 4.94
CA GLN A 66 -15.33 8.90 3.64
C GLN A 66 -15.05 7.81 2.58
N ALA A 67 -13.84 7.24 2.58
CA ALA A 67 -13.46 6.17 1.68
C ALA A 67 -14.28 4.89 1.92
N VAL A 68 -14.54 4.53 3.18
CA VAL A 68 -15.43 3.41 3.55
C VAL A 68 -16.87 3.65 3.08
N ARG A 69 -17.41 4.88 3.22
CA ARG A 69 -18.74 5.24 2.68
C ARG A 69 -18.82 5.10 1.17
N ALA A 70 -17.72 5.42 0.48
CA ALA A 70 -17.56 5.17 -0.96
C ALA A 70 -17.25 3.69 -1.30
N ARG A 71 -17.27 2.79 -0.31
CA ARG A 71 -16.96 1.35 -0.42
C ARG A 71 -15.55 1.05 -0.93
N ARG A 72 -14.61 1.94 -0.59
CA ARG A 72 -13.22 1.96 -1.07
C ARG A 72 -12.26 2.19 0.11
N PRO A 73 -12.13 1.23 1.02
CA PRO A 73 -11.32 1.41 2.21
C PRO A 73 -9.84 1.64 1.83
N LEU A 74 -9.20 2.56 2.55
CA LEU A 74 -7.80 2.91 2.30
C LEU A 74 -6.87 1.75 2.68
N TRP A 75 -5.78 1.61 1.93
CA TRP A 75 -4.69 0.71 2.28
C TRP A 75 -3.71 1.46 3.19
N ILE A 76 -3.62 1.12 4.47
CA ILE A 76 -2.80 1.86 5.44
C ILE A 76 -1.51 1.11 5.77
N ASP A 77 -0.38 1.72 5.40
CA ASP A 77 0.97 1.21 5.63
C ASP A 77 1.62 1.90 6.83
N ALA A 78 1.74 1.17 7.94
CA ALA A 78 2.38 1.62 9.16
C ALA A 78 3.83 1.11 9.32
N THR A 79 4.41 0.47 8.30
CA THR A 79 5.70 -0.22 8.41
C THR A 79 6.91 0.69 8.57
N TRP A 80 6.75 2.00 8.37
CA TRP A 80 7.79 3.00 8.60
C TRP A 80 7.80 3.56 10.02
N LEU A 81 6.80 3.22 10.83
CA LEU A 81 6.74 3.65 12.23
C LEU A 81 7.42 2.60 13.11
N PRO A 82 8.42 3.00 13.93
CA PRO A 82 8.92 2.15 14.99
C PRO A 82 7.78 1.56 15.82
N GLU A 83 7.88 0.29 16.20
CA GLU A 83 6.89 -0.35 17.08
C GLU A 83 6.77 0.35 18.44
N SER A 84 7.81 1.08 18.87
CA SER A 84 7.80 1.95 20.05
C SER A 84 7.05 3.27 19.83
N THR A 85 7.17 3.88 18.63
CA THR A 85 6.40 5.09 18.27
C THR A 85 4.94 4.81 17.95
N ALA A 86 4.50 3.54 17.99
CA ALA A 86 3.10 3.17 17.97
C ALA A 86 2.45 3.61 19.30
N LEU A 87 2.37 4.92 19.50
CA LEU A 87 1.64 5.62 20.54
C LEU A 87 2.01 5.09 21.93
N ASP A 88 3.21 5.47 22.41
CA ASP A 88 3.65 5.22 23.78
C ASP A 88 2.48 5.42 24.77
N GLY A 89 2.08 4.34 25.45
CA GLY A 89 0.96 4.32 26.39
C GLY A 89 -0.34 3.68 25.89
N MET A 90 -0.46 3.27 24.62
CA MET A 90 -1.62 2.51 24.14
C MET A 90 -1.46 1.01 24.36
N SER A 91 -2.45 0.38 24.99
CA SER A 91 -2.53 -1.08 25.16
C SER A 91 -2.75 -1.84 23.84
N ARG A 92 -3.04 -1.12 22.75
CA ARG A 92 -3.45 -1.60 21.43
C ARG A 92 -2.40 -1.28 20.37
N GLY A 93 -2.34 -2.08 19.31
CA GLY A 93 -1.49 -1.78 18.15
C GLY A 93 -1.98 -0.55 17.37
N LEU A 94 -1.09 0.18 16.68
CA LEU A 94 -1.44 1.39 15.92
C LEU A 94 -2.58 1.17 14.91
N LEU A 95 -2.56 0.06 14.17
CA LEU A 95 -3.61 -0.24 13.18
C LEU A 95 -4.97 -0.49 13.85
N GLU A 96 -4.99 -1.06 15.05
CA GLU A 96 -6.20 -1.24 15.85
C GLU A 96 -6.74 0.11 16.34
N TYR A 97 -5.85 0.97 16.84
CA TYR A 97 -6.21 2.33 17.21
C TYR A 97 -6.80 3.11 16.03
N LEU A 98 -6.18 3.02 14.84
CA LEU A 98 -6.70 3.67 13.63
C LEU A 98 -8.06 3.11 13.21
N ASP A 99 -8.24 1.79 13.23
CA ASP A 99 -9.52 1.14 12.91
C ASP A 99 -10.67 1.72 13.76
N GLU A 100 -10.46 1.86 15.06
CA GLU A 100 -11.44 2.42 15.99
C GLU A 100 -11.72 3.91 15.75
N ARG A 101 -10.69 4.68 15.40
CA ARG A 101 -10.86 6.11 15.08
C ARG A 101 -11.65 6.30 13.79
N VAL A 102 -11.47 5.42 12.80
CA VAL A 102 -12.28 5.41 11.57
C VAL A 102 -13.73 5.02 11.88
N VAL A 103 -13.96 3.99 12.69
CA VAL A 103 -15.31 3.60 13.15
C VAL A 103 -16.00 4.76 13.87
N ALA A 104 -15.32 5.42 14.81
CA ALA A 104 -15.86 6.59 15.50
C ALA A 104 -16.15 7.77 14.55
N ALA A 105 -15.38 7.94 13.46
CA ALA A 105 -15.66 8.93 12.43
C ALA A 105 -16.88 8.55 11.55
N LEU A 106 -17.09 7.26 11.30
CA LEU A 106 -18.26 6.74 10.59
C LEU A 106 -19.55 7.00 11.38
N ASP A 107 -19.56 6.66 12.67
CA ASP A 107 -20.72 6.78 13.57
C ASP A 107 -21.22 8.22 13.70
N ARG A 108 -20.30 9.20 13.70
CA ARG A 108 -20.62 10.64 13.81
C ARG A 108 -21.55 11.16 12.72
N HIS A 109 -21.72 10.48 11.59
CA HIS A 109 -22.56 10.95 10.48
C HIS A 109 -23.75 10.02 10.18
N SER A 110 -24.22 9.26 11.18
CA SER A 110 -25.49 8.49 11.12
C SER A 110 -25.57 7.44 10.00
N GLY A 111 -24.43 7.04 9.42
CA GLY A 111 -24.38 6.00 8.39
C GLY A 111 -24.33 4.61 9.02
N THR A 112 -25.17 3.69 8.55
CA THR A 112 -25.04 2.27 8.88
C THR A 112 -23.70 1.78 8.33
N ILE A 113 -22.82 1.27 9.19
CA ILE A 113 -21.56 0.66 8.75
C ILE A 113 -21.91 -0.58 7.91
N ASP A 114 -21.56 -0.59 6.63
CA ASP A 114 -21.69 -1.78 5.79
C ASP A 114 -20.73 -2.85 6.37
N PRO A 115 -21.23 -3.96 6.93
CA PRO A 115 -20.40 -5.00 7.55
C PRO A 115 -19.54 -5.77 6.52
N ARG A 116 -19.59 -5.37 5.24
CA ARG A 116 -18.75 -5.91 4.16
C ARG A 116 -17.56 -5.01 3.85
N VAL A 117 -17.53 -3.77 4.35
CA VAL A 117 -16.45 -2.81 4.07
C VAL A 117 -15.67 -2.55 5.35
N PRO A 118 -14.46 -3.09 5.50
CA PRO A 118 -13.66 -2.86 6.71
C PRO A 118 -13.24 -1.38 6.80
N PRO A 119 -13.01 -0.83 8.01
CA PRO A 119 -12.60 0.55 8.19
C PRO A 119 -11.30 0.91 7.45
N LEU A 120 -10.38 -0.05 7.37
CA LEU A 120 -9.14 0.05 6.62
C LEU A 120 -8.66 -1.34 6.17
N ILE A 121 -7.82 -1.37 5.15
CA ILE A 121 -7.06 -2.55 4.73
C ILE A 121 -5.62 -2.39 5.22
N PRO A 122 -5.11 -3.27 6.10
CA PRO A 122 -3.74 -3.15 6.60
C PRO A 122 -2.72 -3.48 5.50
N VAL A 123 -1.63 -2.72 5.44
CA VAL A 123 -0.44 -3.03 4.64
C VAL A 123 0.68 -3.49 5.56
N LEU A 124 1.30 -4.63 5.22
CA LEU A 124 2.44 -5.20 5.94
C LEU A 124 3.67 -5.25 5.06
N GLY A 125 4.84 -5.21 5.69
CA GLY A 125 6.09 -5.61 5.04
C GLY A 125 6.13 -7.12 4.83
N THR A 126 7.21 -7.62 4.22
CA THR A 126 7.38 -9.06 3.96
C THR A 126 7.84 -9.85 5.17
N ALA A 127 8.39 -9.19 6.19
CA ALA A 127 8.85 -9.80 7.43
C ALA A 127 8.28 -9.07 8.67
N PRO A 128 6.94 -9.03 8.84
CA PRO A 128 6.35 -8.43 10.03
C PRO A 128 6.66 -9.27 11.28
N SER A 129 6.77 -8.59 12.42
CA SER A 129 6.89 -9.22 13.74
C SER A 129 5.62 -10.01 14.09
N ASP A 130 5.75 -10.99 14.99
CA ASP A 130 4.60 -11.78 15.43
C ASP A 130 3.54 -10.93 16.14
N ARG A 131 3.97 -9.84 16.80
CA ARG A 131 3.07 -8.86 17.43
C ARG A 131 2.21 -8.16 16.38
N VAL A 132 2.80 -7.69 15.28
CA VAL A 132 2.05 -7.08 14.16
C VAL A 132 1.08 -8.09 13.54
N LEU A 133 1.53 -9.33 13.32
CA LEU A 133 0.67 -10.39 12.78
C LEU A 133 -0.51 -10.71 13.71
N HIS A 134 -0.29 -10.70 15.03
CA HIS A 134 -1.35 -10.86 16.02
C HIS A 134 -2.39 -9.75 15.92
N TRP A 135 -1.98 -8.48 15.81
CA TRP A 135 -2.92 -7.37 15.66
C TRP A 135 -3.74 -7.45 14.38
N VAL A 136 -3.13 -7.83 13.25
CA VAL A 136 -3.87 -8.05 12.00
C VAL A 136 -4.87 -9.19 12.14
N ARG A 137 -4.53 -10.27 12.86
CA ARG A 137 -5.48 -11.34 13.17
C ARG A 137 -6.67 -10.81 13.98
N VAL A 138 -6.43 -10.02 15.02
CA VAL A 138 -7.51 -9.41 15.83
C VAL A 138 -8.41 -8.52 14.97
N LEU A 139 -7.84 -7.70 14.09
CA LEU A 139 -8.60 -6.88 13.14
C LEU A 139 -9.48 -7.74 12.22
N ARG A 140 -8.92 -8.84 11.69
CA ARG A 140 -9.64 -9.78 10.82
C ARG A 140 -10.76 -10.52 11.58
N ASP A 141 -10.53 -10.88 12.83
CA ASP A 141 -11.52 -11.56 13.67
C ASP A 141 -12.70 -10.63 14.02
N ARG A 142 -12.46 -9.31 14.15
CA ARG A 142 -13.52 -8.29 14.32
C ARG A 142 -14.32 -8.05 13.05
N HIS A 143 -13.64 -7.98 11.91
CA HIS A 143 -14.26 -7.71 10.63
C HIS A 143 -13.46 -8.37 9.51
N PRO A 144 -14.08 -9.27 8.70
CA PRO A 144 -13.42 -9.88 7.55
C PRO A 144 -12.84 -8.79 6.64
N ARG A 145 -11.56 -8.93 6.29
CA ARG A 145 -10.85 -7.92 5.50
C ARG A 145 -9.74 -8.55 4.66
N GLN A 146 -9.44 -7.88 3.57
CA GLN A 146 -8.26 -8.16 2.76
C GLN A 146 -6.99 -7.71 3.49
N LEU A 147 -5.85 -8.13 2.96
CA LEU A 147 -4.53 -7.72 3.44
C LEU A 147 -3.67 -7.30 2.25
N VAL A 148 -2.80 -6.31 2.44
CA VAL A 148 -1.78 -5.96 1.45
C VAL A 148 -0.41 -6.32 2.02
N VAL A 149 0.43 -6.95 1.21
CA VAL A 149 1.84 -7.19 1.53
C VAL A 149 2.71 -6.42 0.54
N ARG A 150 3.47 -5.47 1.06
CA ARG A 150 4.38 -4.63 0.32
C ARG A 150 5.79 -5.22 0.37
N ALA A 151 6.24 -5.71 -0.78
CA ALA A 151 7.57 -6.28 -1.00
C ALA A 151 8.51 -5.21 -1.53
N ARG A 152 9.10 -4.44 -0.60
CA ARG A 152 10.16 -3.48 -0.91
C ARG A 152 11.38 -4.20 -1.47
N ARG A 153 12.01 -3.61 -2.48
CA ARG A 153 13.31 -4.06 -3.00
C ARG A 153 14.37 -3.85 -1.92
N ASN A 154 14.66 -4.90 -1.15
CA ASN A 154 15.77 -4.92 -0.22
C ASN A 154 17.00 -5.53 -0.93
N PRO A 155 18.15 -4.82 -1.01
CA PRO A 155 19.38 -5.37 -1.60
C PRO A 155 19.86 -6.66 -0.94
N TRP A 156 19.53 -6.86 0.33
CA TRP A 156 20.02 -7.95 1.18
C TRP A 156 19.02 -9.11 1.34
N LEU A 157 17.75 -8.89 1.01
CA LEU A 157 16.70 -9.90 1.09
C LEU A 157 16.25 -10.27 -0.32
N ALA A 158 16.77 -11.40 -0.80
CA ALA A 158 16.34 -11.95 -2.07
C ALA A 158 14.81 -12.18 -2.06
N ARG A 159 14.13 -11.72 -3.11
CA ARG A 159 12.72 -12.03 -3.42
C ARG A 159 12.42 -13.55 -3.45
N ARG A 160 13.47 -14.39 -3.46
CA ARG A 160 13.40 -15.85 -3.40
C ARG A 160 12.60 -16.39 -2.20
N ASN A 161 12.55 -15.66 -1.08
CA ASN A 161 11.78 -16.09 0.11
C ASN A 161 10.40 -15.42 0.22
N LEU A 162 9.99 -14.60 -0.75
CA LEU A 162 8.74 -13.85 -0.70
C LEU A 162 7.52 -14.80 -0.58
N ILE A 163 7.56 -15.93 -1.28
CA ILE A 163 6.46 -16.91 -1.24
C ILE A 163 6.30 -17.50 0.16
N ASP A 164 7.40 -17.94 0.78
CA ASP A 164 7.35 -18.53 2.11
C ASP A 164 6.94 -17.50 3.18
N GLN A 165 7.36 -16.25 2.99
CA GLN A 165 6.93 -15.12 3.80
C GLN A 165 5.42 -14.88 3.67
N LEU A 166 4.87 -14.85 2.46
CA LEU A 166 3.43 -14.71 2.23
C LEU A 166 2.64 -15.88 2.83
N LEU A 167 3.13 -17.11 2.70
CA LEU A 167 2.51 -18.29 3.32
C LEU A 167 2.56 -18.22 4.85
N ARG A 168 3.65 -17.72 5.45
CA ARG A 168 3.72 -17.46 6.90
C ARG A 168 2.67 -16.42 7.30
N ILE A 169 2.63 -15.27 6.63
CA ILE A 169 1.66 -14.20 6.92
C ILE A 169 0.23 -14.74 6.82
N ALA A 170 -0.09 -15.52 5.78
CA ALA A 170 -1.41 -16.12 5.58
C ALA A 170 -1.80 -17.05 6.72
N ARG A 171 -0.90 -17.96 7.12
CA ARG A 171 -1.14 -18.90 8.21
C ARG A 171 -1.32 -18.18 9.55
N THR A 172 -0.48 -17.21 9.87
CA THR A 172 -0.53 -16.52 11.17
C THR A 172 -1.72 -15.57 11.29
N THR A 173 -2.01 -14.81 10.24
CA THR A 173 -3.14 -13.86 10.23
C THR A 173 -4.48 -14.53 9.96
N GLY A 174 -4.47 -15.75 9.39
CA GLY A 174 -5.66 -16.46 8.90
C GLY A 174 -6.33 -15.81 7.70
N VAL A 175 -5.68 -14.84 7.04
CA VAL A 175 -6.13 -14.28 5.76
C VAL A 175 -5.69 -15.22 4.63
N PRO A 176 -6.59 -15.74 3.78
CA PRO A 176 -6.20 -16.57 2.65
C PRO A 176 -5.34 -15.78 1.65
N THR A 177 -4.39 -16.43 0.98
CA THR A 177 -3.53 -15.79 -0.02
C THR A 177 -4.32 -15.15 -1.17
N ARG A 178 -5.44 -15.78 -1.59
CA ARG A 178 -6.40 -15.23 -2.56
C ARG A 178 -7.11 -13.94 -2.12
N SER A 179 -7.00 -13.57 -0.85
CA SER A 179 -7.50 -12.31 -0.28
C SER A 179 -6.35 -11.34 0.07
N MET A 180 -5.13 -11.65 -0.38
CA MET A 180 -3.96 -10.80 -0.23
C MET A 180 -3.62 -10.09 -1.53
N HIS A 181 -3.37 -8.79 -1.45
CA HIS A 181 -2.77 -8.01 -2.53
C HIS A 181 -1.26 -7.96 -2.30
N VAL A 182 -0.47 -8.15 -3.35
CA VAL A 182 0.98 -8.03 -3.28
C VAL A 182 1.42 -6.79 -4.05
N VAL A 183 2.11 -5.87 -3.38
CA VAL A 183 2.71 -4.69 -3.99
C VAL A 183 4.21 -4.89 -4.08
N LEU A 184 4.72 -5.04 -5.30
CA LEU A 184 6.15 -5.04 -5.58
C LEU A 184 6.62 -3.60 -5.61
N ASP A 185 7.36 -3.19 -4.60
CA ASP A 185 7.81 -1.81 -4.45
C ASP A 185 9.28 -1.71 -4.85
N GLU A 186 9.53 -1.10 -6.01
CA GLU A 186 10.86 -0.83 -6.55
C GLU A 186 11.47 0.46 -6.00
N GLY A 187 10.71 1.24 -5.24
CA GLY A 187 11.13 2.56 -4.76
C GLY A 187 11.55 3.46 -5.91
N HIS A 188 12.62 4.22 -5.70
CA HIS A 188 13.21 5.03 -6.76
C HIS A 188 13.87 4.17 -7.84
N LEU A 189 13.50 4.39 -9.11
CA LEU A 189 14.10 3.77 -10.28
C LEU A 189 15.16 4.68 -10.92
N PRO A 190 16.46 4.53 -10.62
CA PRO A 190 17.50 5.34 -11.26
C PRO A 190 17.67 4.99 -12.74
N SER A 191 17.62 3.70 -13.07
CA SER A 191 17.77 3.18 -14.44
C SER A 191 16.90 1.95 -14.69
N LEU A 192 16.45 1.79 -15.92
CA LEU A 192 15.74 0.61 -16.40
C LEU A 192 16.74 -0.38 -17.02
N THR A 193 16.77 -1.62 -16.53
CA THR A 193 17.65 -2.68 -17.04
C THR A 193 16.82 -3.91 -17.43
N ALA A 194 17.30 -4.69 -18.42
CA ALA A 194 16.64 -5.93 -18.85
C ALA A 194 16.53 -6.94 -17.70
N ASP A 195 17.61 -7.16 -16.95
CA ASP A 195 17.65 -8.04 -15.79
C ASP A 195 16.58 -7.69 -14.75
N ARG A 196 16.34 -6.40 -14.53
CA ARG A 196 15.30 -5.94 -13.58
C ARG A 196 13.90 -6.33 -14.05
N ILE A 197 13.63 -6.21 -15.34
CA ILE A 197 12.35 -6.62 -15.92
C ILE A 197 12.22 -8.14 -15.81
N ASP A 198 13.27 -8.89 -16.13
CA ASP A 198 13.30 -10.35 -16.05
C ASP A 198 13.04 -10.86 -14.63
N ASP A 199 13.70 -10.26 -13.63
CA ASP A 199 13.50 -10.55 -12.21
C ASP A 199 12.05 -10.31 -11.76
N LEU A 200 11.45 -9.19 -12.19
CA LEU A 200 10.06 -8.87 -11.88
C LEU A 200 9.09 -9.84 -12.56
N VAL A 201 9.30 -10.14 -13.85
CA VAL A 201 8.48 -11.12 -14.59
C VAL A 201 8.56 -12.50 -13.92
N HIS A 202 9.76 -12.94 -13.52
CA HIS A 202 9.94 -14.19 -12.81
C HIS A 202 9.24 -14.19 -11.44
N THR A 203 9.31 -13.07 -10.72
CA THR A 203 8.63 -12.90 -9.43
C THR A 203 7.11 -12.97 -9.60
N VAL A 204 6.53 -12.22 -10.55
CA VAL A 204 5.08 -12.21 -10.80
C VAL A 204 4.60 -13.59 -11.23
N ARG A 205 5.33 -14.27 -12.12
CA ARG A 205 5.01 -15.64 -12.52
C ARG A 205 5.00 -16.61 -11.34
N SER A 206 6.01 -16.52 -10.47
CA SER A 206 6.10 -17.36 -9.27
C SER A 206 4.96 -17.09 -8.29
N LEU A 207 4.59 -15.82 -8.08
CA LEU A 207 3.45 -15.43 -7.23
C LEU A 207 2.13 -15.96 -7.79
N ALA A 208 1.89 -15.76 -9.09
CA ALA A 208 0.67 -16.23 -9.76
C ALA A 208 0.53 -17.75 -9.67
N HIS A 209 1.61 -18.49 -9.94
CA HIS A 209 1.57 -19.95 -9.99
C HIS A 209 1.51 -20.60 -8.60
N ARG A 210 2.27 -20.10 -7.62
CA ARG A 210 2.42 -20.77 -6.31
C ARG A 210 1.46 -20.26 -5.24
N ILE A 211 0.97 -19.03 -5.35
CA ILE A 211 0.22 -18.35 -4.28
C ILE A 211 -1.15 -17.85 -4.73
N GLY A 212 -1.24 -17.37 -5.97
CA GLY A 212 -2.47 -16.82 -6.54
C GLY A 212 -3.04 -15.66 -5.71
N PRO A 213 -2.29 -14.56 -5.50
CA PRO A 213 -2.78 -13.41 -4.74
C PRO A 213 -3.98 -12.75 -5.43
N ALA A 214 -4.79 -12.01 -4.65
CA ALA A 214 -5.94 -11.24 -5.15
C ALA A 214 -5.56 -10.24 -6.25
N SER A 215 -4.38 -9.64 -6.14
CA SER A 215 -3.76 -8.87 -7.21
C SER A 215 -2.26 -8.74 -7.00
N VAL A 216 -1.55 -8.42 -8.08
CA VAL A 216 -0.17 -7.94 -8.02
C VAL A 216 -0.13 -6.50 -8.53
N GLY A 217 0.54 -5.62 -7.80
CA GLY A 217 0.82 -4.23 -8.20
C GLY A 217 2.31 -3.96 -8.23
N LEU A 218 2.72 -3.02 -9.08
CA LEU A 218 4.08 -2.50 -9.13
C LEU A 218 4.03 -1.03 -8.68
N LEU A 219 4.72 -0.70 -7.60
CA LEU A 219 4.88 0.65 -7.09
C LEU A 219 6.30 1.13 -7.38
N VAL A 220 6.45 2.20 -8.15
CA VAL A 220 7.75 2.73 -8.60
C VAL A 220 7.69 4.25 -8.57
N GLY A 221 8.77 4.89 -8.12
CA GLY A 221 8.93 6.34 -8.20
C GLY A 221 9.95 6.74 -9.27
N SER A 222 9.58 7.69 -10.13
CA SER A 222 10.54 8.47 -10.92
C SER A 222 11.09 9.62 -10.08
N ALA A 223 12.39 9.67 -9.80
CA ALA A 223 13.02 10.85 -9.14
C ALA A 223 13.00 12.07 -10.08
N SER A 224 13.17 13.31 -9.63
CA SER A 224 13.96 13.80 -8.48
C SER A 224 13.33 15.04 -7.81
N GLN A 225 13.63 15.23 -6.52
CA GLN A 225 13.70 16.59 -6.01
C GLN A 225 14.95 17.21 -6.61
N GLY A 226 14.79 18.18 -7.52
CA GLY A 226 15.84 19.15 -7.81
C GLY A 226 16.31 19.25 -9.25
N ASP A 227 15.97 18.35 -10.17
CA ASP A 227 16.25 18.59 -11.59
C ASP A 227 15.14 18.03 -12.45
N ALA A 228 14.53 18.90 -13.24
CA ALA A 228 13.65 18.52 -14.34
C ALA A 228 14.46 17.78 -15.38
N ASP A 229 14.80 16.51 -15.12
CA ASP A 229 15.28 15.60 -16.15
C ASP A 229 14.07 15.33 -17.07
N PRO A 230 14.05 15.82 -18.33
CA PRO A 230 12.94 15.60 -19.26
C PRO A 230 12.86 14.14 -19.73
N GLY A 231 13.72 13.26 -19.20
CA GLY A 231 13.75 11.83 -19.48
C GLY A 231 12.45 11.14 -19.09
N GLY A 232 11.84 10.45 -20.06
CA GLY A 232 10.49 9.87 -19.96
C GLY A 232 10.24 9.00 -18.73
N ARG A 233 8.97 8.92 -18.35
CA ARG A 233 8.38 8.17 -17.23
C ARG A 233 8.94 6.75 -17.10
N ARG A 234 10.09 6.59 -16.43
CA ARG A 234 10.81 5.31 -16.28
C ARG A 234 9.97 4.28 -15.50
N GLU A 235 9.21 4.76 -14.53
CA GLU A 235 8.20 4.01 -13.78
C GLU A 235 7.13 3.43 -14.70
N LEU A 236 6.64 4.23 -15.66
CA LEU A 236 5.65 3.79 -16.65
C LEU A 236 6.27 2.78 -17.62
N ALA A 237 7.48 3.05 -18.13
CA ALA A 237 8.18 2.15 -19.03
C ALA A 237 8.47 0.79 -18.39
N LEU A 238 8.88 0.77 -17.11
CA LEU A 238 9.06 -0.47 -16.35
C LEU A 238 7.75 -1.25 -16.22
N TRP A 239 6.66 -0.56 -15.85
CA TRP A 239 5.34 -1.19 -15.74
C TRP A 239 4.84 -1.73 -17.08
N GLN A 240 5.00 -1.00 -18.18
CA GLN A 240 4.61 -1.44 -19.52
C GLN A 240 5.40 -2.69 -19.93
N ALA A 241 6.72 -2.69 -19.73
CA ALA A 241 7.58 -3.82 -20.06
C ALA A 241 7.26 -5.07 -19.22
N LEU A 242 6.97 -4.89 -17.93
CA LEU A 242 6.52 -5.97 -17.05
C LEU A 242 5.14 -6.49 -17.48
N SER A 243 4.18 -5.61 -17.70
CA SER A 243 2.80 -5.96 -18.03
C SER A 243 2.70 -6.73 -19.35
N ALA A 244 3.48 -6.32 -20.36
CA ALA A 244 3.53 -7.01 -21.65
C ALA A 244 4.06 -8.46 -21.56
N ARG A 245 4.78 -8.80 -20.49
CA ARG A 245 5.45 -10.10 -20.30
C ARG A 245 4.87 -10.91 -19.12
N SER A 246 3.98 -10.31 -18.35
CA SER A 246 3.40 -10.90 -17.16
C SER A 246 2.31 -11.91 -17.52
N PRO A 247 2.21 -13.07 -16.83
CA PRO A 247 1.13 -14.02 -17.04
C PRO A 247 -0.22 -13.58 -16.44
N VAL A 248 -0.23 -12.49 -15.65
CA VAL A 248 -1.42 -11.91 -15.01
C VAL A 248 -1.39 -10.39 -15.09
N PRO A 249 -2.54 -9.69 -15.02
CA PRO A 249 -2.57 -8.24 -14.95
C PRO A 249 -1.76 -7.71 -13.75
N VAL A 250 -0.91 -6.72 -14.01
CA VAL A 250 -0.13 -6.02 -12.98
C VAL A 250 -0.67 -4.60 -12.85
N ARG A 251 -1.08 -4.19 -11.65
CA ARG A 251 -1.54 -2.82 -11.40
C ARG A 251 -0.36 -1.85 -11.43
N TYR A 252 -0.57 -0.69 -12.06
CA TYR A 252 0.39 0.41 -12.05
C TYR A 252 0.26 1.21 -10.76
N GLY A 253 1.37 1.55 -10.14
CA GLY A 253 1.41 2.46 -9.01
C GLY A 253 2.59 3.41 -9.04
N ASP A 254 2.33 4.61 -8.54
CA ASP A 254 3.25 5.75 -8.56
C ASP A 254 3.25 6.44 -7.18
N TYR A 255 4.42 6.88 -6.75
CA TYR A 255 4.58 7.73 -5.56
C TYR A 255 4.18 9.20 -5.82
N GLY A 256 3.97 9.57 -7.09
CA GLY A 256 3.73 10.95 -7.49
C GLY A 256 5.04 11.75 -7.63
N ALA A 257 4.93 12.92 -8.26
CA ALA A 257 6.08 13.80 -8.50
C ALA A 257 6.61 14.41 -7.19
N GLY A 258 7.94 14.43 -7.02
CA GLY A 258 8.61 15.06 -5.87
C GLY A 258 8.76 14.18 -4.63
N VAL A 259 8.22 12.96 -4.66
CA VAL A 259 8.31 11.98 -3.57
C VAL A 259 9.40 10.97 -3.88
N ALA A 260 10.62 11.21 -3.38
CA ALA A 260 11.49 10.09 -3.10
C ALA A 260 10.81 9.30 -1.98
N GLY A 261 10.48 8.02 -2.19
CA GLY A 261 10.06 7.15 -1.09
C GLY A 261 10.98 7.36 0.12
N PRO A 262 10.47 7.24 1.36
CA PRO A 262 11.16 7.72 2.54
C PRO A 262 12.61 7.23 2.55
N ARG A 263 13.53 8.19 2.56
CA ARG A 263 14.96 7.92 2.65
C ARG A 263 15.16 7.19 3.98
N LEU A 264 15.75 6.00 3.92
CA LEU A 264 16.46 5.45 5.08
C LEU A 264 17.62 6.40 5.36
N GLU A 265 17.35 7.55 5.99
CA GLU A 265 18.39 8.30 6.65
C GLU A 265 18.93 7.37 7.73
N SER A 266 20.11 6.83 7.44
CA SER A 266 20.91 6.03 8.35
C SER A 266 20.84 6.66 9.73
N ALA A 267 20.43 5.88 10.73
CA ALA A 267 20.40 6.27 12.14
C ALA A 267 21.80 6.51 12.75
N ALA A 268 22.71 7.16 12.01
CA ALA A 268 24.09 7.41 12.38
C ALA A 268 24.36 8.88 12.75
N ALA A 269 23.36 9.77 12.69
CA ALA A 269 23.56 11.21 12.98
C ALA A 269 23.12 11.66 14.38
N MET A 270 22.76 10.74 15.29
CA MET A 270 22.31 11.09 16.66
C MET A 270 23.18 10.55 17.79
N SER A 271 24.40 10.10 17.49
CA SER A 271 25.44 9.86 18.49
C SER A 271 26.63 10.78 18.21
N GLY A 272 26.50 12.04 18.61
CA GLY A 272 27.55 13.05 18.48
C GLY A 272 27.09 14.37 19.08
N GLY A 273 27.29 14.50 20.39
CA GLY A 273 26.96 15.69 21.18
C GLY A 273 26.86 15.36 22.66
#